data_AF-A0A1B6MSS2-F1
#
_entry.id   AF-A0A1B6MSS2-F1
#
_cell.length_a   1.000
_cell.length_b   1.000
_cell.length_c   1.000
_cell.angle_alpha   90.00
_cell.angle_beta   90.00
_cell.angle_gamma   90.00
#
_symmetry.space_group_name_H-M   'P 1'
#
loop_
_entity.id
_entity.type
_entity.pdbx_description
1 polymer ?
#
loop_
_entity_poly.entity_id
_entity_poly.type
_entity_poly.pdbx_seq_one_letter_code
_entity_poly.pdbx_strand_id
1 'polypeptide(L)'
;MTVYATYSTSYSHRVSRYGLFIKGNSSEVKLTTILETPIDIATNMKRRLSEDLMRTVYVDFVYKNSGHSMYAFTKGEVGLSRARLMQLRGSPLLEACSQLHPQYFDSLIDLRCQQMQDETKQISFGNFTVYYDDYTKYFEEKAHTYIDAAKVMLPRVEVKRGEGVNTMSLVVDVNARTESINAFIKTPVTSINIYRYPLSKLPMRSFLEWRTQNHEPREYCGVSSRRVRTFDGAEYRYKMGEDWHLVAQDCTGKYGFAVLARPEDNNDLGVEVNIGDLAVLALTAGPKVYMNRHIQYMSMTRSLLRLTNRHGELLAHVVYTPDHSIHVRLPQYHLQLIFSNTSLILRAEQNLQGRLCGLCGENTHSGVELFHTAKGSSAKSPAEFFESYRLKGFETETVEVE
;
A
#
# COMPACT_ATOMS: atom_id res chain seq x y z
N MET A 1 7.66 11.57 -30.47
CA MET A 1 8.06 11.29 -29.08
C MET A 1 9.35 10.50 -29.13
N THR A 2 10.36 10.93 -28.38
CA THR A 2 11.71 10.36 -28.40
C THR A 2 12.08 9.93 -26.98
N VAL A 3 12.55 8.70 -26.83
CA VAL A 3 13.00 8.13 -25.55
C VAL A 3 14.46 7.70 -25.70
N TYR A 4 15.31 8.08 -24.75
CA TYR A 4 16.66 7.58 -24.67
C TYR A 4 17.02 7.26 -23.22
N ALA A 5 17.69 6.12 -23.05
CA ALA A 5 18.23 5.69 -21.78
C ALA A 5 19.76 5.76 -21.86
N THR A 6 20.39 6.24 -20.79
CA THR A 6 21.84 6.32 -20.68
C THR A 6 22.30 5.51 -19.48
N TYR A 7 23.40 4.80 -19.64
CA TYR A 7 24.09 4.15 -18.54
C TYR A 7 25.56 4.52 -18.61
N SER A 8 26.14 4.88 -17.47
CA SER A 8 27.57 5.14 -17.37
C SER A 8 28.08 4.71 -16.01
N THR A 9 29.30 4.20 -15.98
CA THR A 9 30.01 3.85 -14.73
C THR A 9 31.34 4.59 -14.69
N SER A 10 31.77 4.99 -13.49
CA SER A 10 33.15 5.46 -13.32
C SER A 10 34.17 4.35 -13.55
N TYR A 11 35.42 4.73 -13.86
CA TYR A 11 36.54 3.79 -14.10
C TYR A 11 36.75 2.79 -12.95
N SER A 12 36.40 3.17 -11.73
CA SER A 12 36.50 2.33 -10.54
C SER A 12 35.17 1.65 -10.15
N HIS A 13 34.15 1.69 -11.01
CA HIS A 13 32.76 1.24 -10.76
C HIS A 13 32.11 1.81 -9.49
N ARG A 14 32.66 2.90 -8.92
CA ARG A 14 32.20 3.53 -7.67
C ARG A 14 30.90 4.30 -7.84
N VAL A 15 30.70 4.82 -9.03
CA VAL A 15 29.55 5.65 -9.36
C VAL A 15 28.90 5.03 -10.58
N SER A 16 27.66 4.60 -10.42
CA SER A 16 26.81 4.18 -11.52
C SER A 16 25.76 5.26 -11.75
N ARG A 17 25.63 5.73 -12.98
CA ARG A 17 24.59 6.69 -13.38
C ARG A 17 23.67 6.07 -14.39
N TYR A 18 22.38 6.17 -14.11
CA TYR A 18 21.30 5.78 -14.99
C TYR A 18 20.51 7.04 -15.35
N GLY A 19 20.26 7.26 -16.63
CA GLY A 19 19.46 8.36 -17.11
C GLY A 19 18.32 7.84 -17.97
N LEU A 20 17.12 8.35 -17.75
CA LEU A 20 15.98 8.15 -18.62
C LEU A 20 15.46 9.51 -19.05
N PHE A 21 15.36 9.71 -20.36
CA PHE A 21 14.95 10.97 -20.94
C PHE A 21 13.85 10.72 -21.95
N ILE A 22 12.73 11.43 -21.79
CA ILE A 22 11.56 11.33 -22.65
C ILE A 22 11.23 12.72 -23.14
N LYS A 23 11.20 12.91 -24.45
CA LYS A 23 10.87 14.20 -25.09
C LYS A 23 9.71 14.03 -26.06
N GLY A 24 8.58 14.65 -25.73
CA GLY A 24 7.42 14.83 -26.59
C GLY A 24 7.47 16.16 -27.35
N ASN A 25 6.36 16.49 -28.03
CA ASN A 25 6.25 17.75 -28.77
C ASN A 25 6.06 18.96 -27.84
N SER A 26 5.41 18.77 -26.69
CA SER A 26 5.14 19.81 -25.69
C SER A 26 5.70 19.49 -24.30
N SER A 27 6.25 18.30 -24.08
CA SER A 27 6.70 17.84 -22.76
C SER A 27 8.10 17.20 -22.78
N GLU A 28 8.83 17.35 -21.68
CA GLU A 28 10.15 16.76 -21.45
C GLU A 28 10.20 16.18 -20.02
N VAL A 29 10.60 14.93 -19.89
CA VAL A 29 10.89 14.26 -18.61
C VAL A 29 12.35 13.86 -18.60
N LYS A 30 13.07 14.19 -17.52
CA LYS A 30 14.42 13.70 -17.26
C LYS A 30 14.45 13.08 -15.88
N LEU A 31 14.96 11.86 -15.80
CA LEU A 31 15.23 11.16 -14.56
C LEU A 31 16.70 10.73 -14.59
N THR A 32 17.51 11.23 -13.67
CA THR A 32 18.90 10.81 -13.51
C THR A 32 19.08 10.22 -12.13
N THR A 33 19.48 8.96 -12.05
CA THR A 33 19.81 8.27 -10.79
C THR A 33 21.31 8.04 -10.73
N ILE A 34 21.94 8.49 -9.65
CA ILE A 34 23.35 8.27 -9.35
C ILE A 34 23.43 7.39 -8.11
N LEU A 35 24.04 6.22 -8.25
CA LEU A 35 24.36 5.33 -7.14
C LEU A 35 25.86 5.42 -6.87
N GLU A 36 26.21 5.86 -5.68
CA GLU A 36 27.57 5.89 -5.17
C GLU A 36 27.78 4.74 -4.20
N THR A 37 28.66 3.80 -4.57
CA THR A 37 29.07 2.69 -3.73
C THR A 37 30.42 3.00 -3.08
N PRO A 38 30.60 2.70 -1.79
CA PRO A 38 31.92 2.76 -1.16
C PRO A 38 32.90 1.82 -1.88
N ILE A 39 34.20 2.09 -1.75
CA ILE A 39 35.24 1.37 -2.49
C ILE A 39 35.27 -0.09 -2.00
N ASP A 40 34.81 -1.03 -2.84
CA ASP A 40 34.87 -2.46 -2.54
C ASP A 40 36.31 -2.98 -2.76
N ILE A 41 37.18 -2.70 -1.78
CA ILE A 41 38.56 -3.22 -1.74
C ILE A 41 38.59 -4.53 -0.91
N ALA A 42 37.45 -4.99 -0.38
CA ALA A 42 37.39 -6.09 0.57
C ALA A 42 37.15 -7.43 -0.15
N THR A 43 38.23 -8.13 -0.49
CA THR A 43 38.18 -9.57 -0.83
C THR A 43 37.78 -10.46 0.36
N ASN A 44 37.70 -9.90 1.57
CA ASN A 44 37.38 -10.61 2.82
C ASN A 44 36.06 -10.11 3.43
N MET A 45 35.14 -11.04 3.68
CA MET A 45 33.80 -10.77 4.20
C MET A 45 33.76 -10.18 5.61
N LYS A 46 34.70 -10.55 6.50
CA LYS A 46 34.86 -9.96 7.84
C LYS A 46 35.16 -8.47 7.76
N ARG A 47 36.01 -8.08 6.81
CA ARG A 47 36.33 -6.68 6.56
C ARG A 47 35.14 -5.95 5.95
N ARG A 48 34.47 -6.57 4.97
CA ARG A 48 33.26 -6.04 4.34
C ARG A 48 32.15 -5.72 5.36
N LEU A 49 31.88 -6.63 6.30
CA LEU A 49 30.88 -6.41 7.33
C LEU A 49 31.34 -5.43 8.42
N SER A 50 32.63 -5.14 8.54
CA SER A 50 33.15 -4.11 9.47
C SER A 50 32.94 -2.69 8.94
N GLU A 51 32.93 -2.53 7.62
CA GLU A 51 32.62 -1.27 6.93
C GLU A 51 31.10 -1.00 7.00
N ASP A 52 30.71 0.27 7.06
CA ASP A 52 29.30 0.64 6.98
C ASP A 52 28.83 0.43 5.54
N LEU A 53 27.97 -0.56 5.30
CA LEU A 53 27.54 -1.02 3.97
C LEU A 53 26.50 -0.08 3.31
N MET A 54 26.49 1.18 3.75
CA MET A 54 25.61 2.21 3.27
C MET A 54 26.10 2.75 1.93
N ARG A 55 25.16 2.92 1.01
CA ARG A 55 25.37 3.43 -0.34
C ARG A 55 24.60 4.72 -0.47
N THR A 56 25.19 5.74 -1.06
CA THR A 56 24.52 7.01 -1.28
C THR A 56 23.83 6.98 -2.64
N VAL A 57 22.57 7.42 -2.67
CA VAL A 57 21.74 7.48 -3.86
C VAL A 57 21.34 8.93 -4.09
N TYR A 58 21.50 9.40 -5.31
CA TYR A 58 20.99 10.69 -5.75
C TYR A 58 20.01 10.48 -6.89
N VAL A 59 18.90 11.21 -6.89
CA VAL A 59 17.91 11.17 -7.96
C VAL A 59 17.52 12.59 -8.34
N ASP A 60 17.88 13.00 -9.55
CA ASP A 60 17.42 14.23 -10.18
C ASP A 60 16.20 13.93 -11.06
N PHE A 61 15.11 14.64 -10.80
CA PHE A 61 13.89 14.58 -11.60
C PHE A 61 13.57 15.97 -12.14
N VAL A 62 13.39 16.04 -13.46
CA VAL A 62 12.99 17.27 -14.17
C VAL A 62 11.78 16.97 -15.04
N TYR A 63 10.71 17.73 -14.86
CA TYR A 63 9.55 17.69 -15.74
C TYR A 63 9.32 19.07 -16.35
N LYS A 64 9.11 19.13 -17.66
CA LYS A 64 8.76 20.35 -18.39
C LYS A 64 7.55 20.11 -19.26
N ASN A 65 6.65 21.08 -19.32
CA ASN A 65 5.51 21.14 -20.22
C ASN A 65 5.31 22.61 -20.64
N SER A 66 4.52 22.90 -21.68
CA SER A 66 4.26 24.26 -22.18
C SER A 66 3.86 25.24 -21.06
N GLY A 67 4.83 26.01 -20.56
CA GLY A 67 4.66 26.99 -19.46
C GLY A 67 5.05 26.52 -18.05
N HIS A 68 5.40 25.25 -17.84
CA HIS A 68 5.69 24.69 -16.52
C HIS A 68 7.02 23.93 -16.52
N SER A 69 7.85 24.17 -15.52
CA SER A 69 9.07 23.39 -15.26
C SER A 69 9.13 23.07 -13.77
N MET A 70 9.52 21.84 -13.47
CA MET A 70 9.56 21.29 -12.13
C MET A 70 10.89 20.58 -11.93
N TYR A 71 11.49 20.83 -10.78
CA TYR A 71 12.75 20.22 -10.38
C TYR A 71 12.59 19.59 -9.00
N ALA A 72 12.92 18.30 -8.91
CA ALA A 72 13.03 17.59 -7.65
C ALA A 72 14.37 16.87 -7.58
N PHE A 73 15.03 16.98 -6.43
CA PHE A 73 16.29 16.33 -6.15
C PHE A 73 16.11 15.45 -4.92
N THR A 74 16.51 14.19 -5.00
CA THR A 74 16.51 13.27 -3.86
C THR A 74 17.94 12.93 -3.52
N LYS A 75 18.29 13.02 -2.24
CA LYS A 75 19.49 12.42 -1.67
C LYS A 75 19.07 11.35 -0.68
N GLY A 76 19.66 10.16 -0.75
CA GLY A 76 19.39 9.13 0.22
C GLY A 76 20.58 8.22 0.49
N GLU A 77 20.43 7.40 1.51
CA GLU A 77 21.37 6.38 1.92
C GLU A 77 20.62 5.05 2.04
N VAL A 78 21.14 4.00 1.41
CA VAL A 78 20.53 2.66 1.40
C VAL A 78 21.55 1.61 1.77
N GLY A 79 21.13 0.57 2.48
CA GLY A 79 22.04 -0.50 2.87
C GLY A 79 21.36 -1.50 3.79
N LEU A 80 22.16 -2.13 4.65
CA LEU A 80 21.66 -3.04 5.66
C LEU A 80 21.29 -2.30 6.95
N SER A 81 20.17 -2.70 7.53
CA SER A 81 19.77 -2.23 8.86
C SER A 81 20.79 -2.67 9.92
N ARG A 82 20.96 -1.83 10.95
CA ARG A 82 21.93 -2.07 12.04
C ARG A 82 21.71 -3.43 12.73
N ALA A 83 20.45 -3.82 12.91
CA ALA A 83 20.10 -5.11 13.48
C ALA A 83 20.58 -6.28 12.61
N ARG A 84 20.44 -6.18 11.29
CA ARG A 84 20.89 -7.20 10.34
C ARG A 84 22.42 -7.27 10.27
N LEU A 85 23.09 -6.12 10.27
CA LEU A 85 24.56 -6.05 10.35
C LEU A 85 25.09 -6.73 11.61
N MET A 86 24.48 -6.48 12.78
CA MET A 86 24.87 -7.14 14.03
C MET A 86 24.67 -8.66 13.98
N GLN A 87 23.58 -9.12 13.36
CA GLN A 87 23.32 -10.55 13.19
C GLN A 87 24.36 -11.23 12.30
N LEU A 88 24.71 -10.61 11.16
CA LEU A 88 25.72 -11.13 10.25
C LEU A 88 27.11 -11.14 10.91
N ARG A 89 27.47 -10.08 11.66
CA ARG A 89 28.72 -9.99 12.43
C ARG A 89 28.82 -11.05 13.53
N GLY A 90 27.71 -11.40 14.17
CA GLY A 90 27.66 -12.41 15.22
C GLY A 90 27.50 -13.85 14.71
N SER A 91 27.42 -14.06 13.40
CA SER A 91 27.19 -15.39 12.83
C SER A 91 28.46 -16.25 12.88
N PRO A 92 28.41 -17.50 13.35
CA PRO A 92 29.56 -18.40 13.32
C PRO A 92 30.02 -18.73 11.89
N LEU A 93 29.13 -18.55 10.90
CA LEU A 93 29.47 -18.67 9.47
C LEU A 93 30.43 -17.58 9.00
N LEU A 94 30.45 -16.40 9.65
CA LEU A 94 31.31 -15.30 9.21
C LEU A 94 32.78 -15.69 9.31
N GLU A 95 33.20 -16.31 10.40
CA GLU A 95 34.59 -16.71 10.59
C GLU A 95 34.97 -17.80 9.58
N ALA A 96 34.12 -18.81 9.40
CA ALA A 96 34.32 -19.90 8.43
C ALA A 96 34.43 -19.38 6.99
N CYS A 97 33.57 -18.45 6.59
CA CYS A 97 33.56 -17.91 5.24
C CYS A 97 34.64 -16.84 4.98
N SER A 98 35.21 -16.25 6.03
CA SER A 98 36.28 -15.24 5.92
C SER A 98 37.68 -15.84 5.79
N GLN A 99 37.80 -17.15 6.02
CA GLN A 99 39.05 -17.92 5.91
C GLN A 99 39.22 -18.59 4.54
N LEU A 100 38.19 -18.57 3.68
CA LEU A 100 38.23 -19.15 2.33
C LEU A 100 38.99 -18.22 1.36
N HIS A 101 40.07 -18.72 0.76
CA HIS A 101 40.79 -18.00 -0.30
C HIS A 101 40.05 -18.11 -1.65
N PRO A 102 40.09 -17.07 -2.52
CA PRO A 102 39.34 -17.05 -3.79
C PRO A 102 39.70 -18.15 -4.81
N GLN A 103 40.72 -18.97 -4.55
CA GLN A 103 41.26 -19.93 -5.51
C GLN A 103 40.63 -21.33 -5.42
N TYR A 104 39.80 -21.61 -4.40
CA TYR A 104 39.15 -22.91 -4.19
C TYR A 104 37.63 -22.78 -4.22
N PHE A 105 37.09 -22.54 -5.42
CA PHE A 105 35.66 -22.65 -5.72
C PHE A 105 35.34 -24.07 -6.21
N ASP A 106 35.65 -25.08 -5.39
CA ASP A 106 35.31 -26.47 -5.75
C ASP A 106 34.57 -27.19 -4.62
N SER A 107 33.28 -27.46 -4.90
CA SER A 107 32.36 -28.39 -4.24
C SER A 107 31.98 -28.17 -2.75
N LEU A 108 30.67 -27.93 -2.53
CA LEU A 108 29.90 -28.04 -1.28
C LEU A 108 30.05 -27.00 -0.14
N ILE A 109 31.11 -26.18 -0.08
CA ILE A 109 31.18 -25.09 0.92
C ILE A 109 30.53 -23.77 0.43
N ASP A 110 30.20 -23.65 -0.85
CA ASP A 110 29.97 -22.32 -1.41
C ASP A 110 28.55 -21.75 -1.26
N LEU A 111 27.50 -22.58 -1.14
CA LEU A 111 26.12 -22.07 -1.10
C LEU A 111 25.80 -21.21 0.14
N ARG A 112 26.30 -21.59 1.33
CA ARG A 112 26.04 -20.84 2.57
C ARG A 112 26.83 -19.54 2.66
N CYS A 113 28.07 -19.55 2.15
CA CYS A 113 28.89 -18.35 2.08
C CYS A 113 28.40 -17.41 0.97
N GLN A 114 27.96 -17.94 -0.17
CA GLN A 114 27.25 -17.17 -1.21
C GLN A 114 25.95 -16.56 -0.69
N GLN A 115 25.12 -17.34 0.00
CA GLN A 115 23.89 -16.82 0.63
C GLN A 115 24.22 -15.69 1.61
N MET A 116 25.23 -15.85 2.49
CA MET A 116 25.66 -14.79 3.39
C MET A 116 26.18 -13.56 2.61
N GLN A 117 26.96 -13.75 1.55
CA GLN A 117 27.42 -12.66 0.69
C GLN A 117 26.25 -11.94 0.01
N ASP A 118 25.24 -12.66 -0.48
CA ASP A 118 24.07 -12.06 -1.10
C ASP A 118 23.19 -11.34 -0.08
N GLU A 119 23.11 -11.85 1.15
CA GLU A 119 22.51 -11.13 2.27
C GLU A 119 23.25 -9.81 2.56
N THR A 120 24.58 -9.73 2.39
CA THR A 120 25.32 -8.46 2.52
C THR A 120 25.00 -7.44 1.42
N LYS A 121 24.44 -7.89 0.30
CA LYS A 121 24.05 -7.03 -0.84
C LYS A 121 22.60 -6.58 -0.77
N GLN A 122 21.78 -7.17 0.10
CA GLN A 122 20.38 -6.80 0.28
C GLN A 122 20.25 -5.39 0.88
N ILE A 123 19.14 -4.72 0.55
CA ILE A 123 18.77 -3.44 1.12
C ILE A 123 17.65 -3.71 2.12
N SER A 124 17.94 -3.52 3.41
CA SER A 124 16.94 -3.59 4.48
C SER A 124 16.76 -2.26 5.21
N PHE A 125 17.53 -1.23 4.86
CA PHE A 125 17.39 0.12 5.35
C PHE A 125 17.51 1.14 4.22
N GLY A 126 16.70 2.20 4.29
CA GLY A 126 16.79 3.35 3.41
C GLY A 126 16.40 4.64 4.12
N ASN A 127 17.15 5.71 3.90
CA ASN A 127 16.84 7.06 4.37
C ASN A 127 16.94 8.02 3.19
N PHE A 128 15.87 8.69 2.84
CA PHE A 128 15.77 9.57 1.69
C PHE A 128 15.30 10.94 2.13
N THR A 129 15.88 11.99 1.54
CA THR A 129 15.40 13.36 1.62
C THR A 129 15.18 13.87 0.21
N VAL A 130 13.95 14.28 -0.07
CA VAL A 130 13.54 14.89 -1.33
C VAL A 130 13.46 16.40 -1.13
N TYR A 131 14.09 17.14 -2.02
CA TYR A 131 14.11 18.59 -2.14
C TYR A 131 13.39 18.96 -3.43
N TYR A 132 12.59 20.02 -3.42
CA TYR A 132 11.85 20.47 -4.59
C TYR A 132 11.61 21.98 -4.57
N ASP A 133 11.21 22.55 -5.71
CA ASP A 133 10.89 23.98 -5.86
C ASP A 133 9.50 24.35 -5.30
N ASP A 134 9.24 25.63 -5.04
CA ASP A 134 8.00 26.15 -4.40
C ASP A 134 6.69 25.85 -5.18
N TYR A 135 6.76 25.30 -6.40
CA TYR A 135 5.58 24.94 -7.22
C TYR A 135 4.91 23.63 -6.76
N THR A 136 5.38 23.01 -5.69
CA THR A 136 4.92 21.72 -5.15
C THR A 136 3.62 21.70 -4.37
N LYS A 137 2.88 22.81 -4.23
CA LYS A 137 1.49 22.75 -3.72
C LYS A 137 0.66 21.68 -4.45
N TYR A 138 0.95 21.48 -5.74
CA TYR A 138 0.40 20.40 -6.55
C TYR A 138 0.71 19.00 -5.99
N PHE A 139 1.96 18.73 -5.57
CA PHE A 139 2.32 17.48 -4.92
C PHE A 139 1.88 17.40 -3.47
N GLU A 140 1.76 18.52 -2.76
CA GLU A 140 1.22 18.51 -1.40
C GLU A 140 -0.23 18.02 -1.42
N GLU A 141 -1.06 18.52 -2.33
CA GLU A 141 -2.46 18.07 -2.47
C GLU A 141 -2.56 16.59 -2.89
N LYS A 142 -1.73 16.16 -3.85
CA LYS A 142 -1.69 14.74 -4.27
C LYS A 142 -1.10 13.86 -3.16
N ALA A 143 -0.05 14.30 -2.46
CA ALA A 143 0.56 13.62 -1.33
C ALA A 143 -0.42 13.44 -0.18
N HIS A 144 -1.23 14.46 0.14
CA HIS A 144 -2.32 14.34 1.10
C HIS A 144 -3.24 13.18 0.78
N THR A 145 -3.68 13.08 -0.49
CA THR A 145 -4.53 11.97 -0.91
C THR A 145 -3.83 10.60 -0.75
N TYR A 146 -2.55 10.49 -1.15
CA TYR A 146 -1.75 9.27 -0.99
C TYR A 146 -1.55 8.88 0.48
N ILE A 147 -1.35 9.87 1.33
CA ILE A 147 -1.18 9.72 2.77
C ILE A 147 -2.50 9.25 3.40
N ASP A 148 -3.64 9.82 3.00
CA ASP A 148 -4.97 9.45 3.49
C ASP A 148 -5.35 8.01 3.11
N ALA A 149 -5.07 7.59 1.88
CA ALA A 149 -5.21 6.19 1.49
C ALA A 149 -4.30 5.27 2.34
N ALA A 150 -3.03 5.63 2.51
CA ALA A 150 -2.10 4.84 3.31
C ALA A 150 -2.55 4.74 4.78
N LYS A 151 -3.13 5.79 5.35
CA LYS A 151 -3.69 5.80 6.72
C LYS A 151 -4.85 4.82 6.90
N VAL A 152 -5.68 4.63 5.87
CA VAL A 152 -6.74 3.62 5.90
C VAL A 152 -6.16 2.22 5.78
N MET A 153 -5.24 2.03 4.83
CA MET A 153 -4.64 0.72 4.56
C MET A 153 -3.76 0.22 5.71
N LEU A 154 -3.12 1.14 6.45
CA LEU A 154 -2.19 0.85 7.53
C LEU A 154 -2.76 1.38 8.86
N PRO A 155 -3.63 0.63 9.56
CA PRO A 155 -4.32 1.13 10.76
C PRO A 155 -3.41 1.40 11.97
N ARG A 156 -2.14 0.95 11.93
CA ARG A 156 -1.11 1.19 12.97
C ARG A 156 -0.19 2.36 12.62
N VAL A 157 -0.77 3.45 12.14
CA VAL A 157 -0.05 4.65 11.72
C VAL A 157 -0.28 5.79 12.69
N GLU A 158 0.80 6.35 13.22
CA GLU A 158 0.76 7.61 13.94
C GLU A 158 0.93 8.77 12.96
N VAL A 159 0.08 9.78 13.08
CA VAL A 159 0.08 10.95 12.20
C VAL A 159 0.24 12.20 13.04
N LYS A 160 1.20 13.03 12.68
CA LYS A 160 1.46 14.34 13.30
C LYS A 160 1.46 15.42 12.23
N ARG A 161 1.28 16.67 12.65
CA ARG A 161 1.45 17.83 11.75
C ARG A 161 2.90 17.85 11.26
N GLY A 162 3.09 18.14 9.98
CA GLY A 162 4.41 18.29 9.38
C GLY A 162 5.10 19.59 9.80
N GLU A 163 6.40 19.62 9.56
CA GLU A 163 7.24 20.81 9.70
C GLU A 163 8.26 20.80 8.56
N GLY A 164 8.25 21.85 7.74
CA GLY A 164 9.13 21.99 6.58
C GLY A 164 8.50 22.96 5.57
N VAL A 165 9.29 23.50 4.66
CA VAL A 165 8.79 24.40 3.61
C VAL A 165 8.90 23.72 2.23
N ASN A 166 9.95 22.92 1.98
CA ASN A 166 10.20 22.30 0.66
C ASN A 166 10.97 20.96 0.72
N THR A 167 10.79 20.20 1.80
CA THR A 167 11.48 18.92 1.96
C THR A 167 10.55 17.81 2.44
N MET A 168 10.74 16.63 1.87
CA MET A 168 10.16 15.38 2.37
C MET A 168 11.27 14.45 2.81
N SER A 169 11.07 13.71 3.89
CA SER A 169 11.96 12.61 4.27
C SER A 169 11.22 11.29 4.36
N LEU A 170 11.90 10.22 3.99
CA LEU A 170 11.40 8.84 4.05
C LEU A 170 12.49 7.97 4.64
N VAL A 171 12.25 7.40 5.82
CA VAL A 171 13.10 6.39 6.43
C VAL A 171 12.34 5.07 6.44
N VAL A 172 12.96 4.00 5.99
CA VAL A 172 12.39 2.66 5.95
C VAL A 172 13.40 1.68 6.52
N ASP A 173 12.96 0.83 7.45
CA ASP A 173 13.75 -0.23 8.08
C ASP A 173 12.95 -1.54 8.07
N VAL A 174 13.46 -2.53 7.34
CA VAL A 174 12.88 -3.86 7.22
C VAL A 174 13.57 -4.80 8.20
N ASN A 175 12.79 -5.32 9.14
CA ASN A 175 13.25 -6.34 10.07
C ASN A 175 12.92 -7.73 9.52
N ALA A 176 13.95 -8.41 9.00
CA ALA A 176 13.82 -9.76 8.46
C ALA A 176 13.48 -10.83 9.50
N ARG A 177 13.77 -10.61 10.80
CA ARG A 177 13.48 -11.59 11.86
C ARG A 177 12.01 -11.58 12.26
N THR A 178 11.44 -10.39 12.40
CA THR A 178 10.03 -10.21 12.77
C THR A 178 9.13 -10.06 11.55
N GLU A 179 9.67 -10.22 10.34
CA GLU A 179 9.00 -10.02 9.06
C GLU A 179 8.13 -8.76 9.06
N SER A 180 8.73 -7.64 9.48
CA SER A 180 8.00 -6.40 9.70
C SER A 180 8.77 -5.17 9.23
N ILE A 181 8.05 -4.12 8.88
CA ILE A 181 8.62 -2.85 8.44
C ILE A 181 8.38 -1.76 9.49
N ASN A 182 9.38 -0.91 9.69
CA ASN A 182 9.22 0.41 10.27
C ASN A 182 9.40 1.43 9.15
N ALA A 183 8.53 2.42 9.08
CA ALA A 183 8.68 3.50 8.11
C ALA A 183 8.31 4.84 8.75
N PHE A 184 9.09 5.87 8.45
CA PHE A 184 8.91 7.24 8.91
C PHE A 184 8.89 8.15 7.70
N ILE A 185 7.75 8.80 7.46
CA ILE A 185 7.55 9.72 6.33
C ILE A 185 7.32 11.10 6.93
N LYS A 186 8.17 12.07 6.62
CA LYS A 186 7.96 13.47 6.99
C LYS A 186 7.73 14.29 5.73
N THR A 187 6.74 15.15 5.76
CA THR A 187 6.44 16.13 4.72
C THR A 187 6.21 17.50 5.39
N PRO A 188 6.17 18.62 4.64
CA PRO A 188 5.85 19.94 5.20
C PRO A 188 4.51 19.96 5.96
N VAL A 189 3.57 19.15 5.50
CA VAL A 189 2.18 19.16 5.97
C VAL A 189 1.88 18.04 6.97
N THR A 190 2.55 16.89 6.87
CA THR A 190 2.23 15.69 7.66
C THR A 190 3.46 14.82 7.92
N SER A 191 3.55 14.26 9.13
CA SER A 191 4.49 13.19 9.48
C SER A 191 3.73 11.90 9.78
N ILE A 192 4.25 10.76 9.33
CA ILE A 192 3.65 9.43 9.37
C ILE A 192 4.66 8.45 9.94
N ASN A 193 4.29 7.75 11.00
CA ASN A 193 5.13 6.71 11.59
C ASN A 193 4.41 5.37 11.52
N ILE A 194 5.07 4.40 10.92
CA ILE A 194 4.67 3.00 10.83
C ILE A 194 5.65 2.21 11.70
N TYR A 195 5.15 1.49 12.70
CA TYR A 195 5.97 0.69 13.61
C TYR A 195 5.60 -0.79 13.55
N ARG A 196 6.61 -1.65 13.38
CA ARG A 196 6.50 -3.13 13.39
C ARG A 196 5.28 -3.62 12.60
N TYR A 197 5.09 -3.07 11.41
CA TYR A 197 3.97 -3.44 10.57
C TYR A 197 4.33 -4.73 9.81
N PRO A 198 3.54 -5.82 9.93
CA PRO A 198 3.88 -7.09 9.29
C PRO A 198 3.95 -6.96 7.76
N LEU A 199 5.01 -7.50 7.14
CA LEU A 199 5.20 -7.49 5.69
C LEU A 199 4.06 -8.22 4.98
N SER A 200 3.56 -9.31 5.57
CA SER A 200 2.42 -10.08 5.08
C SER A 200 1.10 -9.30 5.02
N LYS A 201 1.01 -8.18 5.74
CA LYS A 201 -0.17 -7.32 5.74
C LYS A 201 -0.02 -6.09 4.84
N LEU A 202 1.14 -5.87 4.19
CA LEU A 202 1.38 -4.69 3.35
C LEU A 202 0.67 -4.81 1.99
N PRO A 203 -0.32 -3.96 1.69
CA PRO A 203 -1.05 -4.01 0.43
C PRO A 203 -0.30 -3.26 -0.68
N MET A 204 0.96 -3.62 -0.95
CA MET A 204 1.84 -2.82 -1.83
C MET A 204 1.34 -2.75 -3.27
N ARG A 205 0.83 -3.84 -3.85
CA ARG A 205 0.30 -3.83 -5.22
C ARG A 205 -1.03 -3.12 -5.28
N SER A 206 -1.90 -3.38 -4.31
CA SER A 206 -3.19 -2.71 -4.16
C SER A 206 -3.03 -1.19 -4.04
N PHE A 207 -2.08 -0.74 -3.22
CA PHE A 207 -1.72 0.67 -3.11
C PHE A 207 -1.17 1.23 -4.43
N LEU A 208 -0.32 0.46 -5.13
CA LEU A 208 0.26 0.88 -6.40
C LEU A 208 -0.77 0.91 -7.54
N GLU A 209 -1.70 -0.04 -7.60
CA GLU A 209 -2.82 -0.06 -8.54
C GLU A 209 -3.76 1.11 -8.29
N TRP A 210 -4.08 1.37 -7.03
CA TRP A 210 -4.82 2.57 -6.64
C TRP A 210 -4.08 3.86 -7.08
N ARG A 211 -2.74 3.91 -6.96
CA ARG A 211 -1.93 5.05 -7.43
C ARG A 211 -1.88 5.20 -8.95
N THR A 212 -1.72 4.09 -9.68
CA THR A 212 -1.36 4.08 -11.12
C THR A 212 -2.56 4.25 -12.05
N GLN A 213 -3.79 4.12 -11.55
CA GLN A 213 -5.00 4.24 -12.37
C GLN A 213 -5.37 5.66 -12.83
N ASN A 214 -4.49 6.65 -12.63
CA ASN A 214 -4.40 7.95 -13.34
C ASN A 214 -5.67 8.80 -13.53
N HIS A 215 -6.78 8.46 -12.89
CA HIS A 215 -7.88 9.38 -12.65
C HIS A 215 -7.47 10.21 -11.43
N GLU A 216 -7.70 11.51 -11.45
CA GLU A 216 -7.62 12.28 -10.21
C GLU A 216 -8.37 11.53 -9.11
N PRO A 217 -7.80 11.39 -7.90
CA PRO A 217 -8.38 10.52 -6.88
C PRO A 217 -9.64 11.18 -6.30
N ARG A 218 -10.73 11.03 -7.03
CA ARG A 218 -12.11 11.34 -6.66
C ARG A 218 -12.87 10.25 -7.39
N GLU A 219 -13.50 9.23 -6.80
CA GLU A 219 -13.95 9.03 -5.42
C GLU A 219 -13.66 7.58 -4.99
N TYR A 220 -13.00 7.40 -3.83
CA TYR A 220 -12.88 6.08 -3.21
C TYR A 220 -13.27 6.18 -1.75
N CYS A 221 -13.89 5.13 -1.25
CA CYS A 221 -14.11 4.98 0.17
C CYS A 221 -13.07 4.03 0.75
N GLY A 222 -12.52 4.38 1.90
CA GLY A 222 -11.57 3.55 2.62
C GLY A 222 -12.09 3.25 4.02
N VAL A 223 -12.12 1.98 4.41
CA VAL A 223 -12.65 1.52 5.70
C VAL A 223 -11.62 0.65 6.42
N SER A 224 -11.45 0.90 7.72
CA SER A 224 -10.67 0.07 8.65
C SER A 224 -11.44 -0.06 9.96
N SER A 225 -10.94 -0.83 10.94
CA SER A 225 -11.60 -0.93 12.26
C SER A 225 -11.62 0.38 13.07
N ARG A 226 -10.89 1.43 12.64
CA ARG A 226 -10.74 2.68 13.43
C ARG A 226 -10.92 3.98 12.65
N ARG A 227 -11.07 3.89 11.33
CA ARG A 227 -11.09 5.06 10.45
C ARG A 227 -11.85 4.75 9.18
N VAL A 228 -12.62 5.74 8.73
CA VAL A 228 -13.23 5.78 7.41
C VAL A 228 -12.78 7.06 6.72
N ARG A 229 -12.54 6.92 5.43
CA ARG A 229 -12.55 8.00 4.45
C ARG A 229 -13.74 7.77 3.52
N THR A 230 -14.61 8.76 3.37
CA THR A 230 -15.77 8.68 2.49
C THR A 230 -15.39 8.92 1.03
N PHE A 231 -16.31 8.67 0.11
CA PHE A 231 -16.13 8.95 -1.31
C PHE A 231 -15.86 10.45 -1.59
N ASP A 232 -16.56 11.35 -0.89
CA ASP A 232 -16.40 12.81 -1.05
C ASP A 232 -15.19 13.36 -0.27
N GLY A 233 -14.37 12.49 0.32
CA GLY A 233 -13.05 12.82 0.88
C GLY A 233 -13.04 13.19 2.37
N ALA A 234 -14.18 13.12 3.06
CA ALA A 234 -14.21 13.34 4.51
C ALA A 234 -13.57 12.17 5.26
N GLU A 235 -12.77 12.49 6.28
CA GLU A 235 -12.18 11.49 7.19
C GLU A 235 -12.74 11.64 8.60
N TYR A 236 -13.06 10.51 9.23
CA TYR A 236 -13.40 10.48 10.65
C TYR A 236 -12.83 9.24 11.33
N ARG A 237 -12.57 9.38 12.64
CA ARG A 237 -12.06 8.31 13.51
C ARG A 237 -13.18 7.75 14.35
N TYR A 238 -13.17 6.45 14.54
CA TYR A 238 -14.13 5.72 15.38
C TYR A 238 -13.47 4.47 15.95
N LYS A 239 -14.23 3.68 16.70
CA LYS A 239 -13.85 2.33 17.10
C LYS A 239 -14.99 1.41 16.74
N MET A 240 -14.78 0.54 15.75
CA MET A 240 -15.82 -0.40 15.31
C MET A 240 -16.15 -1.33 16.47
N GLY A 241 -17.45 -1.45 16.79
CA GLY A 241 -17.95 -2.49 17.69
C GLY A 241 -18.00 -3.85 17.01
N GLU A 242 -18.36 -4.90 17.75
CA GLU A 242 -18.44 -6.27 17.25
C GLU A 242 -19.57 -6.49 16.23
N ASP A 243 -20.56 -5.58 16.22
CA ASP A 243 -21.68 -5.57 15.28
C ASP A 243 -21.23 -5.31 13.84
N TRP A 244 -22.00 -5.81 12.87
CA TRP A 244 -21.86 -5.42 11.47
C TRP A 244 -22.26 -3.97 11.26
N HIS A 245 -21.49 -3.26 10.43
CA HIS A 245 -21.83 -1.89 10.02
C HIS A 245 -21.99 -1.81 8.51
N LEU A 246 -23.00 -1.05 8.08
CA LEU A 246 -23.24 -0.80 6.66
C LEU A 246 -22.19 0.15 6.09
N VAL A 247 -21.28 -0.39 5.28
CA VAL A 247 -20.21 0.38 4.63
C VAL A 247 -20.76 1.17 3.45
N ALA A 248 -21.43 0.50 2.52
CA ALA A 248 -22.03 1.12 1.36
C ALA A 248 -23.14 0.23 0.78
N GLN A 249 -24.24 0.84 0.33
CA GLN A 249 -25.27 0.20 -0.50
C GLN A 249 -25.86 1.23 -1.46
N ASP A 250 -26.58 0.79 -2.49
CA ASP A 250 -27.39 1.69 -3.33
C ASP A 250 -28.76 1.95 -2.68
N CYS A 251 -28.96 3.18 -2.22
CA CYS A 251 -30.16 3.57 -1.47
C CYS A 251 -31.29 4.07 -2.38
N THR A 252 -31.05 4.10 -3.70
CA THR A 252 -32.10 4.31 -4.71
C THR A 252 -32.77 3.01 -5.15
N GLY A 253 -32.17 1.87 -4.81
CA GLY A 253 -32.71 0.53 -5.09
C GLY A 253 -32.51 0.01 -6.52
N LYS A 254 -31.82 0.72 -7.42
CA LYS A 254 -31.61 0.23 -8.80
C LYS A 254 -30.51 -0.83 -8.92
N TYR A 255 -29.52 -0.85 -8.04
CA TYR A 255 -28.52 -1.91 -7.94
C TYR A 255 -28.62 -2.59 -6.57
N GLY A 256 -29.11 -3.82 -6.51
CA GLY A 256 -29.20 -4.56 -5.25
C GLY A 256 -27.83 -5.04 -4.78
N PHE A 257 -27.12 -4.25 -3.98
CA PHE A 257 -25.94 -4.70 -3.25
C PHE A 257 -25.82 -3.99 -1.90
N ALA A 258 -25.18 -4.65 -0.94
CA ALA A 258 -24.77 -4.04 0.32
C ALA A 258 -23.40 -4.58 0.75
N VAL A 259 -22.51 -3.69 1.13
CA VAL A 259 -21.19 -4.00 1.67
C VAL A 259 -21.23 -3.74 3.17
N LEU A 260 -20.91 -4.76 3.95
CA LEU A 260 -20.86 -4.72 5.40
C LEU A 260 -19.43 -4.95 5.86
N ALA A 261 -19.06 -4.36 6.99
CA ALA A 261 -17.79 -4.64 7.65
C ALA A 261 -17.97 -4.77 9.17
N ARG A 262 -17.14 -5.63 9.75
CA ARG A 262 -17.00 -5.79 11.20
C ARG A 262 -15.52 -6.02 11.55
N PRO A 263 -15.07 -5.66 12.75
CA PRO A 263 -13.74 -6.04 13.21
C PRO A 263 -13.68 -7.56 13.44
N GLU A 264 -12.53 -8.14 13.14
CA GLU A 264 -12.17 -9.51 13.52
C GLU A 264 -10.98 -9.46 14.50
N ASP A 265 -10.57 -10.65 14.96
CA ASP A 265 -9.39 -10.81 15.81
C ASP A 265 -8.15 -10.15 15.21
N ASN A 266 -7.18 -9.80 16.06
CA ASN A 266 -5.91 -9.20 15.65
C ASN A 266 -6.00 -7.85 14.90
N ASN A 267 -7.12 -7.13 15.00
CA ASN A 267 -7.46 -5.93 14.22
C ASN A 267 -7.63 -6.19 12.72
N ASP A 268 -7.93 -7.43 12.33
CA ASP A 268 -8.38 -7.73 10.98
C ASP A 268 -9.83 -7.22 10.78
N LEU A 269 -10.28 -7.22 9.54
CA LEU A 269 -11.58 -6.72 9.12
C LEU A 269 -12.30 -7.86 8.41
N GLY A 270 -13.47 -8.24 8.88
CA GLY A 270 -14.39 -9.10 8.16
C GLY A 270 -15.24 -8.25 7.24
N VAL A 271 -15.39 -8.65 5.98
CA VAL A 271 -16.19 -7.93 4.99
C VAL A 271 -17.20 -8.88 4.38
N GLU A 272 -18.46 -8.47 4.33
CA GLU A 272 -19.52 -9.21 3.64
C GLU A 272 -20.08 -8.35 2.50
N VAL A 273 -20.25 -8.96 1.33
CA VAL A 273 -20.82 -8.33 0.15
C VAL A 273 -22.07 -9.11 -0.24
N ASN A 274 -23.21 -8.52 0.04
CA ASN A 274 -24.52 -9.00 -0.36
C ASN A 274 -24.82 -8.50 -1.77
N ILE A 275 -25.16 -9.41 -2.69
CA ILE A 275 -25.46 -9.13 -4.10
C ILE A 275 -26.94 -9.46 -4.32
N GLY A 276 -27.82 -8.55 -3.89
CA GLY A 276 -29.27 -8.73 -3.88
C GLY A 276 -29.66 -10.04 -3.21
N ASP A 277 -30.64 -10.73 -3.77
CA ASP A 277 -31.05 -12.08 -3.36
C ASP A 277 -30.26 -13.18 -4.09
N LEU A 278 -29.21 -12.81 -4.83
CA LEU A 278 -28.52 -13.73 -5.76
C LEU A 278 -27.34 -14.45 -5.10
N ALA A 279 -26.55 -13.71 -4.31
CA ALA A 279 -25.35 -14.27 -3.70
C ALA A 279 -24.80 -13.44 -2.53
N VAL A 280 -24.00 -14.10 -1.70
CA VAL A 280 -23.24 -13.48 -0.60
C VAL A 280 -21.77 -13.88 -0.72
N LEU A 281 -20.88 -12.90 -0.62
CA LEU A 281 -19.44 -13.11 -0.52
C LEU A 281 -18.95 -12.65 0.85
N ALA A 282 -18.26 -13.49 1.60
CA ALA A 282 -17.56 -13.07 2.82
C ALA A 282 -16.04 -13.17 2.64
N LEU A 283 -15.35 -12.06 2.91
CA LEU A 283 -13.91 -11.90 2.86
C LEU A 283 -13.39 -11.84 4.30
N THR A 284 -12.43 -12.69 4.60
CA THR A 284 -11.77 -12.77 5.92
C THR A 284 -10.27 -12.87 5.70
N ALA A 285 -9.49 -12.71 6.76
CA ALA A 285 -8.04 -12.72 6.64
C ALA A 285 -7.51 -14.03 6.00
N GLY A 286 -6.65 -13.90 4.98
CA GLY A 286 -5.97 -15.01 4.30
C GLY A 286 -6.51 -15.36 2.91
N PRO A 287 -5.98 -16.41 2.27
CA PRO A 287 -6.28 -16.75 0.87
C PRO A 287 -7.58 -17.57 0.75
N LYS A 288 -8.68 -17.07 1.32
CA LYS A 288 -9.98 -17.75 1.30
C LYS A 288 -11.12 -16.77 1.14
N VAL A 289 -12.17 -17.21 0.46
CA VAL A 289 -13.42 -16.46 0.30
C VAL A 289 -14.59 -17.41 0.51
N TYR A 290 -15.60 -16.98 1.25
CA TYR A 290 -16.83 -17.73 1.39
C TYR A 290 -17.80 -17.23 0.33
N MET A 291 -18.24 -18.12 -0.56
CA MET A 291 -19.23 -17.83 -1.61
C MET A 291 -20.49 -18.62 -1.30
N ASN A 292 -21.59 -17.93 -1.02
CA ASN A 292 -22.85 -18.57 -0.62
C ASN A 292 -22.64 -19.61 0.50
N ARG A 293 -21.87 -19.22 1.53
CA ARG A 293 -21.48 -20.05 2.69
C ARG A 293 -20.51 -21.21 2.40
N HIS A 294 -20.10 -21.41 1.15
CA HIS A 294 -19.08 -22.40 0.82
C HIS A 294 -17.69 -21.76 0.76
N ILE A 295 -16.75 -22.33 1.51
CA ILE A 295 -15.36 -21.87 1.50
C ILE A 295 -14.68 -22.23 0.17
N GLN A 296 -14.02 -21.24 -0.42
CA GLN A 296 -13.18 -21.38 -1.60
C GLN A 296 -11.77 -20.96 -1.22
N TYR A 297 -10.84 -21.91 -1.27
CA TYR A 297 -9.42 -21.64 -1.05
C TYR A 297 -8.78 -21.14 -2.34
N MET A 298 -8.02 -20.07 -2.22
CA MET A 298 -7.27 -19.44 -3.29
C MET A 298 -5.78 -19.70 -3.11
N SER A 299 -5.04 -19.60 -4.20
CA SER A 299 -3.58 -19.65 -4.16
C SER A 299 -3.00 -18.85 -5.30
N MET A 300 -1.68 -18.75 -5.36
CA MET A 300 -1.01 -18.11 -6.49
C MET A 300 -1.26 -18.84 -7.83
N THR A 301 -1.51 -20.15 -7.79
CA THR A 301 -1.81 -20.96 -8.99
C THR A 301 -3.31 -21.02 -9.30
N ARG A 302 -4.17 -20.79 -8.30
CA ARG A 302 -5.63 -20.67 -8.41
C ARG A 302 -6.08 -19.34 -7.82
N SER A 303 -5.62 -18.27 -8.45
CA SER A 303 -5.80 -16.90 -7.96
C SER A 303 -7.12 -16.28 -8.41
N LEU A 304 -7.86 -16.94 -9.30
CA LEU A 304 -9.08 -16.41 -9.89
C LEU A 304 -10.28 -17.29 -9.56
N LEU A 305 -11.32 -16.67 -9.01
CA LEU A 305 -12.65 -17.26 -8.83
C LEU A 305 -13.70 -16.40 -9.54
N ARG A 306 -14.71 -17.06 -10.10
CA ARG A 306 -15.85 -16.43 -10.77
C ARG A 306 -17.12 -16.90 -10.09
N LEU A 307 -17.94 -15.94 -9.68
CA LEU A 307 -19.27 -16.20 -9.15
C LEU A 307 -20.28 -15.86 -10.25
N THR A 308 -21.06 -16.86 -10.65
CA THR A 308 -22.14 -16.70 -11.64
C THR A 308 -23.48 -17.06 -11.02
N ASN A 309 -24.55 -16.45 -11.51
CA ASN A 309 -25.90 -16.88 -11.15
C ASN A 309 -26.30 -18.17 -11.90
N ARG A 310 -27.53 -18.65 -11.64
CA ARG A 310 -28.09 -19.85 -12.31
C ARG A 310 -28.24 -19.70 -13.83
N HIS A 311 -28.30 -18.47 -14.33
CA HIS A 311 -28.39 -18.15 -15.76
C HIS A 311 -27.02 -18.00 -16.43
N GLY A 312 -25.92 -18.22 -15.69
CA GLY A 312 -24.55 -18.08 -16.20
C GLY A 312 -24.04 -16.64 -16.27
N GLU A 313 -24.78 -15.68 -15.73
CA GLU A 313 -24.37 -14.28 -15.68
C GLU A 313 -23.31 -14.08 -14.59
N LEU A 314 -22.25 -13.34 -14.90
CA LEU A 314 -21.16 -13.08 -13.99
C LEU A 314 -21.56 -12.03 -12.95
N LEU A 315 -21.73 -12.45 -11.71
CA LEU A 315 -22.03 -11.59 -10.56
C LEU A 315 -20.76 -10.96 -9.99
N ALA A 316 -19.70 -11.76 -9.82
CA ALA A 316 -18.45 -11.28 -9.24
C ALA A 316 -17.21 -11.97 -9.85
N HIS A 317 -16.14 -11.19 -9.97
CA HIS A 317 -14.81 -11.65 -10.32
C HIS A 317 -13.87 -11.41 -9.14
N VAL A 318 -13.33 -12.48 -8.56
CA VAL A 318 -12.52 -12.43 -7.34
C VAL A 318 -11.10 -12.87 -7.66
N VAL A 319 -10.12 -12.01 -7.37
CA VAL A 319 -8.70 -12.26 -7.63
C VAL A 319 -7.90 -12.17 -6.34
N TYR A 320 -7.14 -13.21 -6.03
CA TYR A 320 -6.16 -13.19 -4.96
C TYR A 320 -4.80 -12.81 -5.54
N THR A 321 -4.22 -11.74 -5.03
CA THR A 321 -3.00 -11.19 -5.61
C THR A 321 -1.78 -11.49 -4.75
N PRO A 322 -0.55 -11.34 -5.29
CA PRO A 322 0.67 -11.72 -4.59
C PRO A 322 1.01 -10.87 -3.35
N ASP A 323 0.34 -9.73 -3.15
CA ASP A 323 0.46 -8.92 -1.93
C ASP A 323 -0.54 -9.38 -0.83
N HIS A 324 -1.11 -10.57 -0.98
CA HIS A 324 -2.10 -11.17 -0.09
C HIS A 324 -3.43 -10.40 0.02
N SER A 325 -3.74 -9.54 -0.96
CA SER A 325 -5.05 -8.89 -1.07
C SER A 325 -6.03 -9.69 -1.92
N ILE A 326 -7.32 -9.46 -1.65
CA ILE A 326 -8.43 -9.99 -2.45
C ILE A 326 -9.11 -8.82 -3.17
N HIS A 327 -9.21 -8.93 -4.48
CA HIS A 327 -9.82 -7.94 -5.36
C HIS A 327 -11.14 -8.49 -5.87
N VAL A 328 -12.23 -7.80 -5.59
CA VAL A 328 -13.58 -8.19 -6.03
C VAL A 328 -14.10 -7.13 -7.00
N ARG A 329 -14.48 -7.55 -8.20
CA ARG A 329 -15.19 -6.70 -9.16
C ARG A 329 -16.61 -7.21 -9.32
N LEU A 330 -17.58 -6.33 -9.13
CA LEU A 330 -19.00 -6.54 -9.39
C LEU A 330 -19.39 -5.79 -10.68
N PRO A 331 -19.16 -6.37 -11.87
CA PRO A 331 -19.25 -5.62 -13.13
C PRO A 331 -20.66 -5.07 -13.39
N GLN A 332 -21.71 -5.83 -13.06
CA GLN A 332 -23.09 -5.39 -13.25
C GLN A 332 -23.55 -4.34 -12.23
N TYR A 333 -22.81 -4.19 -11.13
CA TYR A 333 -23.12 -3.30 -10.02
C TYR A 333 -22.19 -2.08 -9.96
N HIS A 334 -21.28 -1.94 -10.93
CA HIS A 334 -20.38 -0.79 -11.07
C HIS A 334 -19.54 -0.52 -9.81
N LEU A 335 -19.17 -1.59 -9.11
CA LEU A 335 -18.45 -1.53 -7.84
C LEU A 335 -17.21 -2.42 -7.85
N GLN A 336 -16.11 -1.90 -7.33
CA GLN A 336 -14.87 -2.63 -7.14
C GLN A 336 -14.43 -2.52 -5.68
N LEU A 337 -13.92 -3.63 -5.14
CA LEU A 337 -13.45 -3.74 -3.77
C LEU A 337 -12.03 -4.29 -3.76
N ILE A 338 -11.20 -3.73 -2.88
CA ILE A 338 -9.85 -4.21 -2.60
C ILE A 338 -9.74 -4.43 -1.11
N PHE A 339 -9.48 -5.68 -0.72
CA PHE A 339 -9.44 -6.12 0.67
C PHE A 339 -8.03 -6.57 1.04
N SER A 340 -7.46 -5.99 2.11
CA SER A 340 -6.07 -6.23 2.57
C SER A 340 -5.96 -6.89 3.94
N ASN A 341 -6.93 -7.74 4.31
CA ASN A 341 -7.14 -8.29 5.66
C ASN A 341 -7.56 -7.26 6.71
N THR A 342 -6.89 -6.11 6.81
CA THR A 342 -7.13 -5.08 7.85
C THR A 342 -7.92 -3.87 7.35
N SER A 343 -8.13 -3.77 6.04
CA SER A 343 -8.79 -2.63 5.42
C SER A 343 -9.54 -3.04 4.16
N LEU A 344 -10.51 -2.21 3.81
CA LEU A 344 -11.33 -2.33 2.63
C LEU A 344 -11.31 -1.00 1.88
N ILE A 345 -11.10 -1.07 0.57
CA ILE A 345 -11.21 0.08 -0.33
C ILE A 345 -12.33 -0.21 -1.32
N LEU A 346 -13.26 0.72 -1.43
CA LEU A 346 -14.34 0.69 -2.41
C LEU A 346 -14.10 1.74 -3.47
N ARG A 347 -14.38 1.36 -4.71
CA ARG A 347 -14.42 2.27 -5.85
C ARG A 347 -15.75 2.10 -6.55
N ALA A 348 -16.47 3.21 -6.64
CA ALA A 348 -17.74 3.31 -7.32
C ALA A 348 -17.49 3.92 -8.70
N GLU A 349 -18.14 3.40 -9.73
CA GLU A 349 -18.15 4.08 -11.03
C GLU A 349 -19.25 5.16 -11.05
N GLN A 350 -19.21 6.03 -12.05
CA GLN A 350 -20.10 7.18 -12.19
C GLN A 350 -21.61 6.83 -12.10
N ASN A 351 -21.99 5.60 -12.46
CA ASN A 351 -23.34 5.08 -12.34
C ASN A 351 -23.91 5.05 -10.90
N LEU A 352 -23.05 5.16 -9.89
CA LEU A 352 -23.39 5.17 -8.46
C LEU A 352 -23.29 6.56 -7.83
N GLN A 353 -22.96 7.61 -8.60
CA GLN A 353 -22.87 8.99 -8.11
C GLN A 353 -24.18 9.46 -7.48
N GLY A 354 -24.14 9.90 -6.22
CA GLY A 354 -25.27 10.43 -5.47
C GLY A 354 -26.33 9.39 -5.08
N ARG A 355 -25.99 8.10 -5.15
CA ARG A 355 -26.94 6.99 -4.93
C ARG A 355 -26.59 6.12 -3.75
N LEU A 356 -25.36 6.26 -3.25
CA LEU A 356 -24.88 5.42 -2.16
C LEU A 356 -25.39 5.95 -0.82
N CYS A 357 -25.44 5.06 0.18
CA CYS A 357 -25.46 5.48 1.57
C CYS A 357 -24.78 4.41 2.44
N GLY A 358 -24.38 4.80 3.65
CA GLY A 358 -23.54 3.99 4.52
C GLY A 358 -22.41 4.83 5.13
N LEU A 359 -21.48 4.16 5.81
CA LEU A 359 -20.27 4.81 6.34
C LEU A 359 -19.47 5.54 5.26
N CYS A 360 -19.54 5.09 4.01
CA CYS A 360 -18.84 5.71 2.88
C CYS A 360 -19.47 7.01 2.34
N GLY A 361 -20.61 7.45 2.87
CA GLY A 361 -21.32 8.65 2.40
C GLY A 361 -22.12 8.41 1.12
N GLU A 362 -22.53 9.51 0.49
CA GLU A 362 -23.50 9.49 -0.63
C GLU A 362 -22.87 9.51 -2.04
N ASN A 363 -21.56 9.74 -2.11
CA ASN A 363 -20.82 9.85 -3.36
C ASN A 363 -21.30 10.98 -4.28
N THR A 364 -21.50 12.18 -3.72
CA THR A 364 -22.08 13.33 -4.44
C THR A 364 -21.09 14.06 -5.36
N HIS A 365 -19.78 13.83 -5.15
CA HIS A 365 -18.66 14.58 -5.74
C HIS A 365 -18.65 16.07 -5.41
N SER A 366 -19.43 16.50 -4.41
CA SER A 366 -19.52 17.91 -4.03
C SER A 366 -18.26 18.41 -3.31
N GLY A 367 -17.39 17.50 -2.85
CA GLY A 367 -16.21 17.80 -2.03
C GLY A 367 -16.57 18.25 -0.60
N VAL A 368 -17.86 18.27 -0.26
CA VAL A 368 -18.39 18.59 1.07
C VAL A 368 -19.26 17.44 1.51
N GLU A 369 -18.78 16.63 2.45
CA GLU A 369 -19.58 15.53 2.98
C GLU A 369 -20.67 16.07 3.90
N LEU A 370 -21.92 15.72 3.60
CA LEU A 370 -23.05 15.91 4.49
C LEU A 370 -23.29 14.58 5.21
N PHE A 371 -22.90 14.51 6.47
CA PHE A 371 -23.13 13.30 7.27
C PHE A 371 -24.63 13.11 7.52
N HIS A 372 -25.28 12.29 6.71
CA HIS A 372 -26.66 11.86 6.93
C HIS A 372 -26.69 10.54 7.68
N THR A 373 -27.53 10.45 8.70
CA THR A 373 -27.76 9.19 9.42
C THR A 373 -28.48 8.18 8.53
N ALA A 374 -28.52 6.91 8.92
CA ALA A 374 -29.29 5.88 8.22
C ALA A 374 -30.79 6.20 8.05
N LYS A 375 -31.34 7.18 8.80
CA LYS A 375 -32.73 7.67 8.67
C LYS A 375 -32.88 8.88 7.73
N GLY A 376 -31.79 9.35 7.13
CA GLY A 376 -31.77 10.50 6.21
C GLY A 376 -31.72 11.87 6.89
N SER A 377 -31.58 11.95 8.22
CA SER A 377 -31.38 13.23 8.92
C SER A 377 -29.90 13.58 9.06
N SER A 378 -29.54 14.86 9.03
CA SER A 378 -28.17 15.31 9.29
C SER A 378 -27.71 14.93 10.70
N ALA A 379 -26.55 14.28 10.79
CA ALA A 379 -25.91 13.90 12.03
C ALA A 379 -25.25 15.12 12.69
N LYS A 380 -25.34 15.21 14.01
CA LYS A 380 -24.74 16.30 14.79
C LYS A 380 -23.26 16.06 15.08
N SER A 381 -22.79 14.83 14.89
CA SER A 381 -21.40 14.45 15.07
C SER A 381 -21.02 13.23 14.22
N PRO A 382 -19.72 13.04 13.91
CA PRO A 382 -19.25 11.82 13.25
C PRO A 382 -19.55 10.53 14.04
N ALA A 383 -19.62 10.62 15.37
CA ALA A 383 -19.96 9.48 16.22
C ALA A 383 -21.44 9.06 16.05
N GLU A 384 -22.36 10.02 16.00
CA GLU A 384 -23.78 9.76 15.72
C GLU A 384 -23.98 9.19 14.32
N PHE A 385 -23.28 9.76 13.32
CA PHE A 385 -23.26 9.24 11.96
C PHE A 385 -22.83 7.77 11.92
N PHE A 386 -21.67 7.46 12.52
CA PHE A 386 -21.13 6.11 12.59
C PHE A 386 -22.09 5.12 13.25
N GLU A 387 -22.61 5.46 14.44
CA GLU A 387 -23.54 4.61 15.19
C GLU A 387 -24.87 4.39 14.46
N SER A 388 -25.31 5.32 13.61
CA SER A 388 -26.55 5.17 12.86
C SER A 388 -26.50 4.04 11.83
N TYR A 389 -25.31 3.67 11.37
CA TYR A 389 -25.08 2.59 10.40
C TYR A 389 -24.69 1.25 11.03
N ARG A 390 -24.78 1.15 12.37
CA ARG A 390 -24.59 -0.11 13.09
C ARG A 390 -25.85 -0.98 13.01
N LEU A 391 -25.68 -2.22 12.56
CA LEU A 391 -26.77 -3.19 12.43
C LEU A 391 -26.91 -3.97 13.74
N LYS A 392 -27.82 -3.55 14.62
CA LYS A 392 -28.12 -4.26 15.88
C LYS A 392 -28.94 -5.52 15.61
N GLY A 393 -28.53 -6.64 16.20
CA GLY A 393 -29.23 -7.92 16.03
C GLY A 393 -29.06 -8.55 14.65
N PHE A 394 -28.06 -8.12 13.89
CA PHE A 394 -27.65 -8.80 12.66
C PHE A 394 -26.78 -10.00 13.02
N GLU A 395 -27.42 -11.09 13.42
CA GLU A 395 -26.78 -12.40 13.44
C GLU A 395 -26.63 -12.85 11.98
N THR A 396 -25.44 -12.69 11.40
CA THR A 396 -25.02 -13.66 10.38
C THR A 396 -25.08 -15.00 11.08
N GLU A 397 -25.92 -15.93 10.65
CA GLU A 397 -26.00 -17.30 11.20
C GLU A 397 -24.57 -17.88 11.32
N THR A 398 -23.97 -17.72 12.49
CA THR A 398 -22.65 -18.22 12.82
C THR A 398 -22.83 -19.70 13.08
N VAL A 399 -22.41 -20.54 12.13
CA VAL A 399 -22.40 -21.98 12.35
C VAL A 399 -21.19 -22.30 13.22
N GLU A 400 -21.47 -22.73 14.45
CA GLU A 400 -20.55 -23.43 15.32
C GLU A 400 -20.00 -24.66 14.57
N VAL A 401 -18.68 -24.85 14.64
CA VAL A 401 -18.00 -26.01 14.10
C VAL A 401 -18.21 -27.16 15.08
N GLU A 402 -18.97 -28.19 14.69
CA GLU A 402 -18.78 -29.55 15.22
C GLU A 402 -17.65 -30.26 14.47
#